data_AF-A0A1E7LUF9-F1
#
_entry.id   AF-A0A1E7LUF9-F1
#
_cell.length_a   1.000
_cell.length_b   1.000
_cell.length_c   1.000
_cell.angle_alpha   90.00
_cell.angle_beta   90.00
_cell.angle_gamma   90.00
#
_symmetry.space_group_name_H-M   'P 1'
#
loop_
_entity.id
_entity.type
_entity.pdbx_description
1 polymer ?
#
loop_
_entity_poly.entity_id
_entity_poly.type
_entity_poly.pdbx_seq_one_letter_code
_entity_poly.pdbx_strand_id
1 'polypeptide(L)'
;AEATAGVLGEHGAVRVLTADAPEFAEYLVVPKVDALQAAFDAVSPVAVLVVSSAEGKEIAARLALRIGSGIITDATDLEADAKGPVATQAA
;
A
#
# COMPACT_ATOMS: atom_id res chain seq x y z
N ALA A 1 1.30 11.57 -14.26
CA ALA A 1 0.38 10.45 -13.99
C ALA A 1 0.20 9.51 -15.20
N GLU A 2 -0.22 10.01 -16.36
CA GLU A 2 -0.63 9.16 -17.50
C GLU A 2 0.45 8.23 -18.06
N ALA A 3 1.68 8.73 -18.28
CA ALA A 3 2.79 7.88 -18.71
C ALA A 3 3.16 6.79 -17.68
N THR A 4 3.09 7.11 -16.38
CA THR A 4 3.35 6.17 -15.29
C THR A 4 2.28 5.07 -15.25
N ALA A 5 1.01 5.42 -15.47
CA ALA A 5 -0.08 4.45 -15.47
C ALA A 5 0.07 3.41 -16.59
N GLY A 6 0.52 3.83 -17.77
CA GLY A 6 0.81 2.91 -18.89
C GLY A 6 1.86 1.86 -18.51
N VAL A 7 3.00 2.29 -17.97
CA VAL A 7 4.07 1.38 -17.53
C VAL A 7 3.61 0.42 -16.44
N LEU A 8 2.83 0.89 -15.45
CA LEU A 8 2.27 0.01 -14.41
C LEU A 8 1.34 -1.06 -15.00
N GLY A 9 0.56 -0.69 -16.02
CA GLY A 9 -0.31 -1.62 -16.75
C GLY A 9 0.48 -2.73 -17.46
N GLU A 10 1.60 -2.38 -18.10
CA GLU A 10 2.51 -3.36 -18.74
C GLU A 10 3.08 -4.37 -17.73
N HIS A 11 3.21 -3.98 -16.47
CA HIS A 11 3.65 -4.83 -15.36
C HIS A 11 2.50 -5.52 -14.59
N GLY A 12 1.27 -5.50 -15.11
CA GLY A 12 0.15 -6.28 -14.59
C GLY A 12 -0.81 -5.52 -13.68
N ALA A 13 -0.64 -4.21 -13.49
CA ALA A 13 -1.64 -3.42 -12.77
C ALA A 13 -2.93 -3.30 -13.61
N VAL A 14 -4.04 -3.81 -13.07
CA VAL A 14 -5.36 -3.76 -13.76
C VAL A 14 -6.15 -2.48 -13.46
N ARG A 15 -5.76 -1.75 -12.41
CA ARG A 15 -6.33 -0.46 -12.01
C ARG A 15 -5.25 0.39 -11.37
N VAL A 16 -5.12 1.64 -11.82
CA VAL A 16 -4.18 2.62 -11.26
C VAL A 16 -4.99 3.77 -10.66
N LEU A 17 -4.81 4.01 -9.36
CA LEU A 17 -5.35 5.18 -8.67
C LEU A 17 -4.25 6.23 -8.58
N THR A 18 -4.57 7.46 -8.97
CA THR A 18 -3.64 8.58 -8.96
C THR A 18 -4.10 9.61 -7.94
N ALA A 19 -3.18 10.06 -7.10
CA ALA A 19 -3.35 11.22 -6.24
C ALA A 19 -2.20 12.18 -6.55
N ASP A 20 -2.53 13.41 -6.91
CA ASP A 20 -1.56 14.46 -7.20
C ASP A 20 -1.78 15.59 -6.18
N ALA A 21 -0.75 15.87 -5.38
CA ALA A 21 -0.81 16.86 -4.30
C ALA A 21 0.61 17.39 -4.01
N PRO A 22 0.83 18.71 -3.92
CA PRO A 22 2.14 19.27 -3.59
C PRO A 22 2.67 18.80 -2.23
N GLU A 23 1.76 18.47 -1.30
CA GLU A 23 2.05 17.96 0.04
C GLU A 23 2.91 16.68 0.02
N PHE A 24 2.88 15.89 -1.06
CA PHE A 24 3.74 14.71 -1.19
C PHE A 24 5.23 15.05 -1.30
N ALA A 25 5.57 16.27 -1.72
CA ALA A 25 6.94 16.78 -1.76
C ALA A 25 7.32 17.52 -0.47
N GLU A 26 6.34 18.09 0.23
CA GLU A 26 6.57 18.94 1.41
C GLU A 26 6.56 18.17 2.73
N TYR A 27 5.83 17.05 2.78
CA TYR A 27 5.67 16.24 3.98
C TYR A 27 5.98 14.77 3.69
N LEU A 28 6.58 14.10 4.68
CA LEU A 28 7.04 12.72 4.51
C LEU A 28 5.86 11.73 4.49
N VAL A 29 5.18 11.57 5.64
CA VAL A 29 4.35 10.38 5.88
C VAL A 29 2.85 10.66 5.82
N VAL A 30 2.37 11.75 6.44
CA VAL A 30 0.93 11.96 6.66
C VAL A 30 0.13 12.01 5.35
N PRO A 31 0.49 12.80 4.33
CA PRO A 31 -0.29 12.84 3.08
C PRO A 31 -0.33 11.48 2.37
N LYS A 32 0.75 10.70 2.44
CA LYS A 32 0.82 9.36 1.84
C LYS A 32 -0.14 8.39 2.53
N VAL A 33 -0.26 8.47 3.86
CA VAL A 33 -1.24 7.68 4.63
C VAL A 33 -2.66 8.10 4.27
N ASP A 34 -2.93 9.41 4.14
CA ASP A 34 -4.25 9.93 3.75
C ASP A 34 -4.66 9.43 2.35
N ALA A 35 -3.73 9.48 1.38
CA ALA A 35 -3.96 8.98 0.03
C ALA A 35 -4.20 7.46 0.00
N LEU A 36 -3.42 6.69 0.77
CA LEU A 36 -3.61 5.23 0.86
C LEU A 36 -4.92 4.86 1.55
N GLN A 37 -5.37 5.62 2.55
CA GLN A 37 -6.67 5.41 3.16
C GLN A 37 -7.81 5.68 2.17
N ALA A 38 -7.74 6.78 1.43
CA ALA A 38 -8.72 7.06 0.38
C ALA A 38 -8.75 5.97 -0.71
N ALA A 39 -7.57 5.44 -1.08
CA ALA A 39 -7.48 4.30 -2.00
C ALA A 39 -8.08 3.03 -1.41
N PHE A 40 -7.80 2.72 -0.14
CA PHE A 40 -8.37 1.58 0.58
C PHE A 40 -9.90 1.65 0.58
N ASP A 41 -10.48 2.80 0.96
CA ASP A 41 -11.93 3.00 0.98
C ASP A 41 -12.55 2.87 -0.41
N ALA A 42 -11.86 3.34 -1.45
CA ALA A 42 -12.34 3.30 -2.83
C ALA A 42 -12.32 1.91 -3.49
N VAL A 43 -11.52 0.96 -2.98
CA VAL A 43 -11.35 -0.36 -3.61
C VAL A 43 -11.60 -1.54 -2.69
N SER A 44 -11.65 -1.33 -1.38
CA SER A 44 -11.86 -2.37 -0.36
C SER A 44 -10.98 -3.62 -0.60
N PRO A 45 -9.64 -3.46 -0.63
CA PRO A 45 -8.74 -4.55 -1.00
C PRO A 45 -8.64 -5.60 0.10
N VAL A 46 -8.28 -6.84 -0.27
CA VAL A 46 -8.03 -7.93 0.69
C VAL A 46 -6.70 -7.77 1.44
N ALA A 47 -5.75 -7.02 0.87
CA ALA A 47 -4.44 -6.71 1.45
C ALA A 47 -3.88 -5.41 0.86
N VAL A 48 -3.03 -4.73 1.62
CA VAL A 48 -2.23 -3.59 1.13
C VAL A 48 -0.76 -3.96 1.26
N LEU A 49 -0.04 -3.95 0.14
CA LEU A 49 1.39 -4.27 0.08
C LEU A 49 2.19 -2.98 0.01
N VAL A 50 3.15 -2.84 0.92
CA VAL A 50 4.06 -1.69 1.00
C VAL A 50 5.48 -2.22 1.08
N VAL A 51 6.40 -1.59 0.34
CA VAL A 51 7.83 -1.93 0.39
C VAL A 51 8.34 -1.76 1.84
N SER A 52 9.06 -2.77 2.34
CA SER A 52 9.55 -2.82 3.73
C SER A 52 10.76 -1.90 3.98
N SER A 53 10.62 -0.61 3.71
CA SER A 53 11.60 0.43 4.07
C SER A 53 11.26 1.06 5.42
N ALA A 54 12.16 1.88 5.99
CA ALA A 54 11.88 2.61 7.23
C ALA A 54 10.62 3.48 7.10
N GLU A 55 10.51 4.25 6.02
CA GLU A 55 9.32 5.07 5.72
C GLU A 55 8.09 4.20 5.41
N GLY A 56 8.26 3.12 4.64
CA GLY A 56 7.17 2.22 4.27
C GLY A 56 6.52 1.55 5.47
N LYS A 57 7.32 1.12 6.45
CA LYS A 57 6.84 0.56 7.72
C LYS A 57 6.05 1.59 8.52
N GLU A 58 6.51 2.84 8.56
CA GLU A 58 5.80 3.91 9.25
C GLU A 58 4.44 4.21 8.58
N ILE A 59 4.41 4.31 7.25
CA ILE A 59 3.18 4.50 6.47
C ILE A 59 2.21 3.34 6.71
N ALA A 60 2.67 2.09 6.57
CA ALA A 60 1.84 0.90 6.72
C ALA A 60 1.27 0.77 8.14
N ALA A 61 2.08 1.04 9.17
CA ALA A 61 1.62 0.97 10.56
C ALA A 61 0.54 2.02 10.86
N ARG A 62 0.73 3.26 10.38
CA ARG A 62 -0.26 4.34 10.54
C ARG A 62 -1.55 4.03 9.79
N LEU A 63 -1.46 3.51 8.56
CA LEU A 63 -2.64 3.09 7.80
C LEU A 63 -3.39 1.97 8.54
N ALA A 64 -2.67 0.91 8.95
CA ALA A 64 -3.25 -0.23 9.64
C ALA A 64 -4.04 0.18 10.89
N LEU A 65 -3.49 1.11 11.69
CA LEU A 65 -4.19 1.69 12.83
C LEU A 65 -5.50 2.41 12.44
N ARG A 66 -5.50 3.19 11.36
CA ARG A 66 -6.69 3.96 10.94
C ARG A 66 -7.81 3.08 10.40
N ILE A 67 -7.47 1.99 9.70
CA ILE A 67 -8.45 1.08 9.09
C ILE A 67 -8.80 -0.11 10.01
N GLY A 68 -8.24 -0.18 11.22
CA GLY A 68 -8.48 -1.27 12.17
C GLY A 68 -7.90 -2.62 11.71
N SER A 69 -6.80 -2.60 10.96
CA SER A 69 -6.13 -3.80 10.44
C SER A 69 -4.88 -4.16 11.26
N GLY A 70 -4.45 -5.42 11.13
CA GLY A 70 -3.10 -5.83 11.51
C GLY A 70 -2.04 -5.37 10.51
N ILE A 71 -0.76 -5.54 10.88
CA ILE A 71 0.41 -5.33 10.02
C ILE A 71 1.37 -6.52 10.15
N ILE A 72 1.93 -6.95 9.02
CA ILE A 72 3.04 -7.90 8.94
C ILE A 72 4.19 -7.16 8.25
N THR A 73 5.30 -6.96 8.95
CA THR A 73 6.49 -6.27 8.41
C THR A 73 7.47 -7.28 7.84
N ASP A 74 8.33 -6.87 6.90
CA ASP A 74 9.41 -7.73 6.39
C ASP A 74 8.92 -9.08 5.83
N ALA A 75 7.76 -9.06 5.16
CA ALA A 75 7.27 -10.20 4.41
C ALA A 75 8.19 -10.47 3.21
N THR A 76 8.66 -11.71 3.10
CA THR A 76 9.51 -12.19 2.00
C THR A 76 8.73 -13.01 0.98
N ASP A 77 7.54 -13.49 1.35
CA ASP A 77 6.65 -14.23 0.46
C ASP A 77 5.17 -13.98 0.80
N LEU A 78 4.29 -14.18 -0.17
CA LEU A 78 2.85 -14.01 -0.04
C LEU A 78 2.09 -15.01 -0.92
N GLU A 79 1.28 -15.84 -0.27
CA GLU A 79 0.46 -16.84 -0.94
C GLU A 79 -1.03 -16.58 -0.66
N ALA A 80 -1.89 -16.96 -1.62
CA ALA A 80 -3.33 -16.94 -1.41
C ALA A 80 -3.79 -18.22 -0.71
N ASP A 81 -4.57 -18.10 0.37
CA ASP A 81 -5.24 -19.23 1.03
C ASP A 81 -6.76 -19.03 1.06
N ALA A 82 -7.50 -20.12 1.29
CA ALA A 82 -8.96 -20.11 1.42
C ALA A 82 -9.47 -19.18 2.54
N LYS A 83 -8.65 -18.87 3.55
CA LYS A 83 -9.01 -17.98 4.68
C LYS A 83 -8.45 -16.56 4.56
N GLY A 84 -7.75 -16.25 3.47
CA GLY A 84 -7.08 -14.96 3.26
C GLY A 84 -5.62 -15.13 2.85
N PRO A 85 -4.88 -14.03 2.63
CA PRO A 85 -3.47 -14.10 2.29
C PRO A 85 -2.63 -14.63 3.47
N VAL A 86 -1.64 -15.46 3.17
CA VAL A 86 -0.63 -15.96 4.12
C VAL A 86 0.72 -15.37 3.74
N ALA A 87 1.36 -14.66 4.67
CA ALA A 87 2.67 -14.06 4.45
C ALA A 87 3.76 -14.83 5.21
N THR A 88 4.89 -15.05 4.55
CA THR A 88 6.13 -15.50 5.22
C THR A 88 6.90 -14.27 5.67
N GLN A 89 7.12 -14.13 6.97
CA GLN A 89 7.86 -13.02 7.57
C GLN A 89 9.31 -13.44 7.84
N ALA A 90 10.26 -12.54 7.55
CA ALA A 90 11.65 -12.72 7.93
C ALA A 90 11.80 -12.83 9.46
N ALA A 91 12.69 -13.72 9.91
CA ALA A 91 12.96 -13.96 11.33
C ALA A 91 13.65 -12.76 12.03
#